data_AF-A0A328CB37-F1
#
_entry.id   AF-A0A328CB37-F1
#
_cell.length_a   1.000
_cell.length_b   1.000
_cell.length_c   1.000
_cell.angle_alpha   90.00
_cell.angle_beta   90.00
_cell.angle_gamma   90.00
#
_symmetry.space_group_name_H-M   'P 1'
#
loop_
_entity.id
_entity.type
_entity.pdbx_description
1 polymer ?
#
loop_
_entity_poly.entity_id
_entity_poly.type
_entity_poly.pdbx_seq_one_letter_code
_entity_poly.pdbx_strand_id
1 'polypeptide(L)'
;MSSRRLARELEAELAREDLDDIGLLATMEALAERQPAFGLLTGLWGPALYRRHRALFRGFILRRFRSAGYDPGRGAWRSAPWHGEYEEELERWLQLAESLEDAEMFRRLYRWRLSDGEPIGPRAVGRWRGELCAHFVDARGRGARLRVLERYDQPFELNEASARCLYEADAEAARDYIAARLARVPVHRRRLWIQMRREARRRGDWPFARELYRLQVSPAQWRRDVEAMAHHVGDPSELVGWLEEHHPQGMFEEKGEVFLMLVRTRQVDVMPYVRRHLGEVFRGVGSAAVMRAFLDEMARRNWWGVWAQVLRQWSSQPAYEREVVGLLHDHELADRSRRRRLQLLGRVGDEAEVHPLSDATAVALYDRYPGLVRGVFAERVMPTAVQGYSRLLARAMEANDRELIDRMAARQLTETPRFGVVEVVRTMERLTQYYRGELDAPRAFAKRAVRILSGLDAEVRWRPGRLLEKNPLARLFLVEALPAYLLDEAWIGALLRAPAWYVRRAACEALCLGEEQLAGRRARQCVRQAMPGLGGRHRAERRWAARAVARGVADAESARDAIWVAQAVLETETLGGRVDGELVRLIAILSERWPRAAHQAAHWTGPGPARG
;
A
#
# COMPACT_ATOMS: atom_id res chain seq x y z
N MET A 1 28.75 34.19 -11.78
CA MET A 1 29.78 34.74 -12.70
C MET A 1 29.37 34.53 -14.15
N SER A 2 29.96 35.25 -15.11
CA SER A 2 29.75 34.94 -16.54
C SER A 2 30.38 33.59 -16.91
N SER A 3 29.81 32.90 -17.88
CA SER A 3 30.30 31.59 -18.36
C SER A 3 31.79 31.60 -18.73
N ARG A 4 32.29 32.64 -19.40
CA ARG A 4 33.72 32.77 -19.78
C ARG A 4 34.68 32.95 -18.59
N ARG A 5 34.23 33.60 -17.52
CA ARG A 5 35.07 33.76 -16.31
C ARG A 5 35.11 32.45 -15.53
N LEU A 6 33.97 31.75 -15.47
CA LEU A 6 33.87 30.43 -14.86
C LEU A 6 34.68 29.37 -15.61
N ALA A 7 34.71 29.40 -16.95
CA ALA A 7 35.53 28.49 -17.75
C ALA A 7 37.02 28.56 -17.39
N ARG A 8 37.57 29.78 -17.29
CA ARG A 8 38.96 29.99 -16.86
C ARG A 8 39.25 29.53 -15.44
N GLU A 9 38.29 29.70 -14.53
CA GLU A 9 38.43 29.20 -13.16
C GLU A 9 38.40 27.67 -13.12
N LEU A 10 37.53 27.03 -13.91
CA LEU A 10 37.49 25.57 -14.03
C LEU A 10 38.76 25.01 -14.68
N GLU A 11 39.29 25.64 -15.73
CA GLU A 11 40.56 25.27 -16.34
C GLU A 11 41.71 25.32 -15.32
N ALA A 12 41.76 26.40 -14.52
CA ALA A 12 42.75 26.53 -13.46
C ALA A 12 42.63 25.39 -12.43
N GLU A 13 41.43 25.12 -11.92
CA GLU A 13 41.22 24.04 -10.93
C GLU A 13 41.50 22.65 -11.52
N LEU A 14 41.20 22.41 -12.80
CA LEU A 14 41.50 21.14 -13.48
C LEU A 14 43.00 20.93 -13.72
N ALA A 15 43.76 22.02 -13.91
CA ALA A 15 45.20 22.01 -14.13
C ALA A 15 46.03 21.97 -12.83
N ARG A 16 45.39 22.09 -11.66
CA ARG A 16 46.06 22.04 -10.37
C ARG A 16 46.56 20.63 -10.05
N GLU A 17 47.87 20.52 -9.95
CA GLU A 17 48.59 19.29 -9.56
C GLU A 17 48.70 19.14 -8.04
N ASP A 18 48.47 20.22 -7.28
CA ASP A 18 48.55 20.26 -5.81
C ASP A 18 47.28 19.69 -5.11
N LEU A 19 46.20 19.49 -5.87
CA LEU A 19 44.95 18.89 -5.36
C LEU A 19 44.90 17.40 -5.65
N ASP A 20 44.66 16.61 -4.61
CA ASP A 20 44.25 15.23 -4.75
C ASP A 20 42.82 15.14 -5.34
N ASP A 21 42.42 13.94 -5.78
CA ASP A 21 41.15 13.77 -6.49
C ASP A 21 39.93 14.05 -5.59
N ILE A 22 40.05 13.89 -4.27
CA ILE A 22 39.00 14.19 -3.29
C ILE A 22 38.87 15.71 -3.11
N GLY A 23 39.99 16.42 -2.97
CA GLY A 23 40.04 17.88 -2.89
C GLY A 23 39.49 18.52 -4.16
N LEU A 24 39.86 18.00 -5.33
CA LEU A 24 39.30 18.45 -6.60
C LEU A 24 37.78 18.23 -6.66
N LEU A 25 37.28 17.08 -6.22
CA LEU A 25 35.84 16.80 -6.16
C LEU A 25 35.11 17.81 -5.28
N ALA A 26 35.62 18.09 -4.07
CA ALA A 26 35.03 19.06 -3.16
C ALA A 26 34.98 20.47 -3.76
N THR A 27 36.06 20.91 -4.42
CA THR A 27 36.10 22.19 -5.14
C THR A 27 35.07 22.25 -6.27
N MET A 28 34.97 21.17 -7.07
CA MET A 28 33.98 21.09 -8.14
C MET A 28 32.54 21.12 -7.62
N GLU A 29 32.25 20.47 -6.49
CA GLU A 29 30.94 20.54 -5.84
C GLU A 29 30.60 21.95 -5.37
N ALA A 30 31.53 22.64 -4.71
CA ALA A 30 31.36 24.02 -4.28
C ALA A 30 31.10 24.98 -5.45
N LEU A 31 31.83 24.81 -6.57
CA LEU A 31 31.61 25.60 -7.79
C LEU A 31 30.24 25.31 -8.42
N ALA A 32 29.84 24.04 -8.49
CA ALA A 32 28.56 23.63 -9.06
C ALA A 32 27.34 24.15 -8.26
N GLU A 33 27.49 24.36 -6.95
CA GLU A 33 26.44 24.93 -6.11
C GLU A 33 26.33 26.45 -6.25
N ARG A 34 27.46 27.14 -6.35
CA ARG A 34 27.51 28.61 -6.35
C ARG A 34 27.30 29.23 -7.72
N GLN A 35 27.50 28.48 -8.81
CA GLN A 35 27.55 29.03 -10.16
C GLN A 35 26.45 28.44 -11.06
N PRO A 36 25.38 29.20 -11.38
CA PRO A 36 24.29 28.73 -12.25
C PRO A 36 24.76 28.31 -13.65
N ALA A 37 25.85 28.90 -14.15
CA ALA A 37 26.41 28.60 -15.46
C ALA A 37 27.28 27.33 -15.50
N PHE A 38 27.54 26.67 -14.36
CA PHE A 38 28.43 25.49 -14.27
C PHE A 38 28.02 24.37 -15.23
N GLY A 39 26.72 24.11 -15.34
CA GLY A 39 26.17 23.09 -16.24
C GLY A 39 26.36 23.40 -17.72
N LEU A 40 26.57 24.66 -18.12
CA LEU A 40 26.85 25.01 -19.52
C LEU A 40 28.26 24.60 -19.97
N LEU A 41 29.15 24.33 -19.02
CA LEU A 41 30.56 24.01 -19.27
C LEU A 41 30.83 22.51 -19.13
N THR A 42 29.79 21.66 -19.18
CA THR A 42 29.94 20.19 -19.09
C THR A 42 30.93 19.63 -20.12
N GLY A 43 31.01 20.24 -21.31
CA GLY A 43 31.98 19.84 -22.34
C GLY A 43 33.44 20.11 -21.96
N LEU A 44 33.70 21.08 -21.07
CA LEU A 44 35.03 21.39 -20.56
C LEU A 44 35.42 20.45 -19.41
N TRP A 45 34.64 20.43 -18.33
CA TRP A 45 35.03 19.72 -17.10
C TRP A 45 34.69 18.23 -17.14
N GLY A 46 33.65 17.82 -17.87
CA GLY A 46 33.17 16.44 -17.91
C GLY A 46 34.22 15.45 -18.44
N PRO A 47 34.74 15.63 -19.67
CA PRO A 47 35.77 14.75 -20.23
C PRO A 47 37.05 14.71 -19.40
N ALA A 48 37.46 15.84 -18.81
CA ALA A 48 38.66 15.94 -18.00
C ALA A 48 38.56 15.09 -16.73
N LEU A 49 37.48 15.28 -15.95
CA LEU A 49 37.25 14.53 -14.71
C LEU A 49 37.01 13.03 -14.98
N TYR A 50 36.30 12.71 -16.06
CA TYR A 50 36.01 11.32 -16.42
C TYR A 50 37.28 10.54 -16.78
N ARG A 51 38.22 11.17 -17.51
CA ARG A 51 39.53 10.56 -17.83
C ARG A 51 40.45 10.47 -16.62
N ARG A 52 40.43 11.47 -15.74
CA ARG A 52 41.30 11.53 -14.55
C ARG A 52 41.02 10.38 -13.57
N HIS A 53 39.78 10.28 -13.07
CA HIS A 53 39.44 9.22 -12.11
C HIS A 53 37.94 8.85 -12.17
N ARG A 54 37.55 8.10 -13.21
CA ARG A 54 36.14 7.73 -13.51
C ARG A 54 35.36 7.26 -12.28
N ALA A 55 35.90 6.31 -11.51
CA ALA A 55 35.17 5.70 -10.39
C ALA A 55 34.76 6.71 -9.31
N LEU A 56 35.57 7.75 -9.10
CA LEU A 56 35.32 8.80 -8.11
C LEU A 56 34.38 9.86 -8.67
N PHE A 57 34.67 10.38 -9.87
CA PHE A 57 33.93 11.51 -10.42
C PHE A 57 32.61 11.14 -11.10
N ARG A 58 32.38 9.88 -11.47
CA ARG A 58 31.16 9.46 -12.20
C ARG A 58 29.87 9.88 -11.49
N GLY A 59 29.78 9.71 -10.18
CA GLY A 59 28.60 10.12 -9.40
C GLY A 59 28.34 11.62 -9.48
N PHE A 60 29.39 12.43 -9.37
CA PHE A 60 29.33 13.88 -9.53
C PHE A 60 28.90 14.29 -10.94
N ILE A 61 29.56 13.71 -11.97
CA ILE A 61 29.27 14.02 -13.37
C ILE A 61 27.80 13.71 -13.65
N LEU A 62 27.28 12.53 -13.31
CA LEU A 62 25.88 12.19 -13.54
C LEU A 62 24.90 13.09 -12.77
N ARG A 63 25.27 13.56 -11.58
CA ARG A 63 24.43 14.48 -10.81
C ARG A 63 24.40 15.90 -11.42
N ARG A 64 25.51 16.35 -12.02
CA ARG A 64 25.68 17.73 -12.52
C ARG A 64 25.62 17.87 -14.04
N PHE A 65 25.58 16.76 -14.79
CA PHE A 65 25.53 16.75 -16.25
C PHE A 65 24.32 17.54 -16.75
N ARG A 66 24.58 18.61 -17.50
CA ARG A 66 23.57 19.40 -18.20
C ARG A 66 24.13 19.83 -19.55
N SER A 67 23.26 19.92 -20.54
CA SER A 67 23.56 20.54 -21.84
C SER A 67 22.92 21.92 -21.99
N ALA A 68 22.26 22.42 -20.93
CA ALA A 68 21.60 23.71 -20.89
C ALA A 68 21.59 24.30 -19.47
N GLY A 69 21.56 25.63 -19.37
CA GLY A 69 21.65 26.37 -18.12
C GLY A 69 21.47 27.88 -18.29
N TYR A 70 21.34 28.59 -17.18
CA TYR A 70 21.24 30.04 -17.17
C TYR A 70 22.65 30.66 -17.17
N ASP A 71 22.92 31.59 -18.09
CA ASP A 71 24.17 32.37 -18.13
C ASP A 71 23.93 33.77 -17.56
N PRO A 72 24.35 34.05 -16.30
CA PRO A 72 24.16 35.37 -15.69
C PRO A 72 24.88 36.49 -16.44
N GLY A 73 25.95 36.18 -17.18
CA GLY A 73 26.69 37.19 -17.96
C GLY A 73 25.94 37.67 -19.19
N ARG A 74 24.90 36.94 -19.63
CA ARG A 74 24.05 37.28 -20.78
C ARG A 74 22.58 37.43 -20.42
N GLY A 75 22.20 37.14 -19.17
CA GLY A 75 20.81 37.27 -18.69
C GLY A 75 19.83 36.32 -19.35
N ALA A 76 20.27 35.17 -19.88
CA ALA A 76 19.44 34.27 -20.67
C ALA A 76 19.72 32.78 -20.40
N TRP A 77 18.69 31.96 -20.61
CA TRP A 77 18.85 30.51 -20.73
C TRP A 77 19.54 30.17 -22.04
N ARG A 78 20.51 29.27 -21.97
CA ARG A 78 21.27 28.81 -23.13
C ARG A 78 21.38 27.29 -23.13
N SER A 79 21.50 26.74 -24.31
CA SER A 79 22.00 25.38 -24.51
C SER A 79 23.46 25.46 -24.97
N ALA A 80 24.28 24.55 -24.47
CA ALA A 80 25.59 24.31 -25.03
C ALA A 80 25.41 23.42 -26.27
N PRO A 81 25.80 23.86 -27.47
CA PRO A 81 25.74 23.00 -28.65
C PRO A 81 26.72 21.84 -28.49
N TRP A 82 26.49 20.76 -29.23
CA TRP A 82 27.46 19.67 -29.32
C TRP A 82 28.63 20.09 -30.22
N HIS A 83 28.31 20.68 -31.37
CA HIS A 83 29.30 21.23 -32.29
C HIS A 83 29.83 22.57 -31.76
N GLY A 84 31.15 22.74 -31.75
CA GLY A 84 31.79 23.94 -31.23
C GLY A 84 33.14 23.67 -30.58
N GLU A 85 33.47 24.47 -29.57
CA GLU A 85 34.80 24.52 -28.93
C GLU A 85 35.27 23.18 -28.32
N TYR A 86 34.34 22.33 -27.88
CA TYR A 86 34.63 21.06 -27.21
C TYR A 86 34.19 19.83 -28.01
N GLU A 87 33.92 19.97 -29.31
CA GLU A 87 33.37 18.88 -30.13
C GLU A 87 34.30 17.65 -30.15
N GLU A 88 35.61 17.86 -30.33
CA GLU A 88 36.57 16.76 -30.35
C GLU A 88 36.66 16.04 -29.00
N GLU A 89 36.70 16.79 -27.89
CA GLU A 89 36.72 16.22 -26.54
C GLU A 89 35.44 15.45 -26.23
N LEU A 90 34.28 15.97 -26.65
CA LEU A 90 32.99 15.33 -26.47
C LEU A 90 32.89 14.04 -27.29
N GLU A 91 33.40 14.01 -28.52
CA GLU A 91 33.40 12.81 -29.36
C GLU A 91 34.36 11.75 -28.79
N ARG A 92 35.56 12.15 -28.34
CA ARG A 92 36.48 11.24 -27.63
C ARG A 92 35.86 10.72 -26.34
N TRP A 93 35.12 11.55 -25.61
CA TRP A 93 34.45 11.13 -24.38
C TRP A 93 33.31 10.16 -24.65
N LEU A 94 32.52 10.38 -25.71
CA LEU A 94 31.48 9.46 -26.15
C LEU A 94 32.06 8.09 -26.54
N GLN A 95 33.15 8.07 -27.32
CA GLN A 95 33.88 6.85 -27.70
C GLN A 95 34.49 6.13 -26.49
N LEU A 96 35.00 6.88 -25.51
CA LEU A 96 35.52 6.31 -24.27
C LEU A 96 34.41 5.71 -23.40
N ALA A 97 33.26 6.38 -23.29
CA ALA A 97 32.09 5.84 -22.59
C ALA A 97 31.59 4.55 -23.27
N GLU A 98 31.65 4.50 -24.59
CA GLU A 98 31.33 3.32 -25.39
C GLU A 98 32.30 2.16 -25.14
N SER A 99 33.61 2.39 -25.20
CA SER A 99 34.63 1.34 -25.01
C SER A 99 34.66 0.79 -23.59
N LEU A 100 34.33 1.61 -22.59
CA LEU A 100 34.21 1.22 -21.19
C LEU A 100 32.84 0.65 -20.80
N GLU A 101 31.93 0.48 -21.78
CA GLU A 101 30.57 0.01 -21.59
C GLU A 101 29.76 0.80 -20.53
N ASP A 102 30.02 2.11 -20.36
CA ASP A 102 29.28 2.98 -19.44
C ASP A 102 28.00 3.51 -20.10
N ALA A 103 26.96 2.66 -20.13
CA ALA A 103 25.72 2.91 -20.86
C ALA A 103 25.00 4.20 -20.43
N GLU A 104 25.00 4.54 -19.14
CA GLU A 104 24.34 5.77 -18.66
C GLU A 104 25.05 7.04 -19.12
N MET A 105 26.39 7.05 -19.09
CA MET A 105 27.15 8.19 -19.61
C MET A 105 26.98 8.32 -21.12
N PHE A 106 27.09 7.20 -21.84
CA PHE A 106 26.85 7.17 -23.29
C PHE A 106 25.48 7.75 -23.61
N ARG A 107 24.40 7.30 -22.94
CA ARG A 107 23.04 7.79 -23.24
C ARG A 107 22.93 9.31 -23.13
N ARG A 108 23.57 9.92 -22.14
CA ARG A 108 23.53 11.38 -21.93
C ARG A 108 24.30 12.13 -23.00
N LEU A 109 25.52 11.69 -23.29
CA LEU A 109 26.37 12.27 -24.33
C LEU A 109 25.74 12.12 -25.71
N TYR A 110 25.30 10.91 -26.03
CA TYR A 110 24.66 10.61 -27.30
C TYR A 110 23.37 11.40 -27.50
N ARG A 111 22.55 11.56 -26.45
CA ARG A 111 21.36 12.44 -26.51
C ARG A 111 21.74 13.89 -26.76
N TRP A 112 22.80 14.38 -26.15
CA TRP A 112 23.31 15.73 -26.37
C TRP A 112 23.82 15.88 -27.82
N ARG A 113 24.54 14.89 -28.37
CA ARG A 113 24.96 14.84 -29.77
C ARG A 113 23.78 14.89 -30.74
N LEU A 114 22.69 14.19 -30.43
CA LEU A 114 21.48 14.20 -31.25
C LEU A 114 20.73 15.53 -31.17
N SER A 115 20.74 16.19 -30.01
CA SER A 115 20.03 17.43 -29.80
C SER A 115 20.81 18.63 -30.32
N ASP A 116 22.14 18.59 -30.28
CA ASP A 116 23.03 19.69 -30.65
C ASP A 116 22.65 21.02 -29.98
N GLY A 117 22.20 20.94 -28.72
CA GLY A 117 21.66 22.09 -27.98
C GLY A 117 20.23 22.52 -28.36
N GLU A 118 19.62 21.93 -29.39
CA GLU A 118 18.25 22.22 -29.86
C GLU A 118 17.23 21.16 -29.43
N PRO A 119 15.92 21.47 -29.46
CA PRO A 119 14.87 20.46 -29.25
C PRO A 119 14.97 19.32 -30.28
N ILE A 120 14.93 18.08 -29.80
CA ILE A 120 15.09 16.89 -30.64
C ILE A 120 13.90 16.73 -31.59
N GLY A 121 14.14 16.95 -32.87
CA GLY A 121 13.14 16.82 -33.94
C GLY A 121 13.14 15.45 -34.64
N PRO A 122 12.24 15.24 -35.62
CA PRO A 122 12.08 13.96 -36.32
C PRO A 122 13.35 13.46 -37.04
N ARG A 123 14.21 14.37 -37.52
CA ARG A 123 15.48 14.02 -38.18
C ARG A 123 16.47 13.36 -37.22
N ALA A 124 16.62 13.92 -36.03
CA ALA A 124 17.50 13.37 -34.99
C ALA A 124 16.98 12.00 -34.49
N VAL A 125 15.66 11.85 -34.33
CA VAL A 125 15.05 10.55 -34.03
C VAL A 125 15.29 9.55 -35.18
N GLY A 126 15.23 9.99 -36.44
CA GLY A 126 15.57 9.17 -37.60
C GLY A 126 17.03 8.69 -37.57
N ARG A 127 17.96 9.59 -37.25
CA ARG A 127 19.39 9.25 -37.07
C ARG A 127 19.60 8.21 -35.98
N TRP A 128 18.99 8.41 -34.81
CA TRP A 128 19.03 7.43 -33.71
C TRP A 128 18.55 6.04 -34.15
N ARG A 129 17.41 5.94 -34.84
CA ARG A 129 16.91 4.65 -35.32
C ARG A 129 17.89 3.98 -36.28
N GLY A 130 18.48 4.76 -37.19
CA GLY A 130 19.48 4.27 -38.15
C GLY A 130 20.73 3.73 -37.46
N GLU A 131 21.31 4.50 -36.55
CA GLU A 131 22.52 4.11 -35.80
C GLU A 131 22.24 2.91 -34.87
N LEU A 132 21.11 2.91 -34.14
CA LEU A 132 20.68 1.76 -33.35
C LEU A 132 20.60 0.48 -34.20
N CYS A 133 19.98 0.55 -35.38
CA CYS A 133 19.89 -0.59 -36.30
C CYS A 133 21.27 -1.04 -36.79
N ALA A 134 22.11 -0.10 -37.23
CA ALA A 134 23.45 -0.40 -37.74
C ALA A 134 24.32 -1.10 -36.68
N HIS A 135 24.42 -0.53 -35.48
CA HIS A 135 25.20 -1.10 -34.39
C HIS A 135 24.64 -2.43 -33.89
N PHE A 136 23.32 -2.61 -33.89
CA PHE A 136 22.71 -3.86 -33.46
C PHE A 136 22.95 -5.00 -34.46
N VAL A 137 22.90 -4.70 -35.77
CA VAL A 137 23.18 -5.66 -36.83
C VAL A 137 24.66 -6.06 -36.85
N ASP A 138 25.56 -5.10 -36.67
CA ASP A 138 27.01 -5.35 -36.64
C ASP A 138 27.46 -6.12 -35.38
N ALA A 139 26.77 -5.92 -34.25
CA ALA A 139 27.08 -6.61 -33.00
C ALA A 139 26.98 -8.14 -33.14
N ARG A 140 28.10 -8.82 -32.86
CA ARG A 140 28.21 -10.29 -32.93
C ARG A 140 27.71 -10.94 -31.63
N GLY A 141 26.63 -11.69 -31.76
CA GLY A 141 26.05 -12.49 -30.67
C GLY A 141 25.12 -11.70 -29.75
N ARG A 142 24.30 -12.46 -29.00
CA ARG A 142 23.20 -11.92 -28.18
C ARG A 142 23.65 -10.93 -27.11
N GLY A 143 24.72 -11.24 -26.38
CA GLY A 143 25.20 -10.38 -25.29
C GLY A 143 25.62 -8.99 -25.79
N ALA A 144 26.34 -8.92 -26.92
CA ALA A 144 26.73 -7.64 -27.52
C ALA A 144 25.51 -6.85 -28.01
N ARG A 145 24.53 -7.53 -28.62
CA ARG A 145 23.26 -6.95 -29.05
C ARG A 145 22.46 -6.34 -27.90
N LEU A 146 22.35 -7.03 -26.76
CA LEU A 146 21.70 -6.50 -25.56
C LEU A 146 22.41 -5.24 -25.03
N ARG A 147 23.76 -5.22 -25.03
CA ARG A 147 24.53 -4.02 -24.65
C ARG A 147 24.29 -2.84 -25.59
N VAL A 148 24.11 -3.08 -26.89
CA VAL A 148 23.70 -2.03 -27.85
C VAL A 148 22.31 -1.49 -27.49
N LEU A 149 21.32 -2.35 -27.21
CA LEU A 149 19.98 -1.90 -26.84
C LEU A 149 19.98 -1.04 -25.58
N GLU A 150 20.74 -1.43 -24.56
CA GLU A 150 20.89 -0.67 -23.31
C GLU A 150 21.56 0.70 -23.55
N ARG A 151 22.63 0.71 -24.33
CA ARG A 151 23.41 1.91 -24.65
C ARG A 151 22.59 2.92 -25.45
N TYR A 152 21.78 2.45 -26.39
CA TYR A 152 20.92 3.27 -27.24
C TYR A 152 19.51 3.47 -26.66
N ASP A 153 19.28 3.19 -25.37
CA ASP A 153 17.98 3.35 -24.70
C ASP A 153 17.60 4.84 -24.50
N GLN A 154 17.21 5.53 -25.58
CA GLN A 154 16.79 6.94 -25.58
C GLN A 154 15.28 7.10 -25.46
N PRO A 155 14.69 8.18 -24.93
CA PRO A 155 13.23 8.32 -24.76
C PRO A 155 12.45 8.55 -26.08
N PHE A 156 12.90 7.95 -27.19
CA PHE A 156 12.28 8.04 -28.50
C PHE A 156 11.48 6.77 -28.83
N GLU A 157 10.51 6.93 -29.73
CA GLU A 157 9.66 5.84 -30.20
C GLU A 157 10.34 5.10 -31.36
N LEU A 158 10.25 3.77 -31.39
CA LEU A 158 10.58 3.00 -32.59
C LEU A 158 9.51 3.22 -33.67
N ASN A 159 9.87 3.01 -34.93
CA ASN A 159 8.90 2.79 -36.00
C ASN A 159 8.92 1.31 -36.42
N GLU A 160 7.97 0.91 -37.26
CA GLU A 160 7.86 -0.48 -37.72
C GLU A 160 9.12 -0.96 -38.42
N ALA A 161 9.76 -0.12 -39.24
CA ALA A 161 10.98 -0.47 -39.98
C ALA A 161 12.17 -0.75 -39.04
N SER A 162 12.41 0.11 -38.04
CA SER A 162 13.48 -0.10 -37.07
C SER A 162 13.22 -1.30 -36.18
N ALA A 163 11.97 -1.52 -35.75
CA ALA A 163 11.62 -2.68 -34.95
C ALA A 163 11.82 -4.00 -35.72
N ARG A 164 11.45 -4.01 -37.01
CA ARG A 164 11.72 -5.13 -37.91
C ARG A 164 13.21 -5.39 -38.07
N CYS A 165 14.02 -4.35 -38.29
CA CYS A 165 15.47 -4.50 -38.40
C CYS A 165 16.08 -5.20 -37.18
N LEU A 166 15.71 -4.78 -35.96
CA LEU A 166 16.18 -5.40 -34.73
C LEU A 166 15.72 -6.87 -34.62
N TYR A 167 14.45 -7.13 -34.87
CA TYR A 167 13.87 -8.47 -34.74
C TYR A 167 14.36 -9.46 -35.80
N GLU A 168 14.57 -8.99 -37.04
CA GLU A 168 15.09 -9.81 -38.12
C GLU A 168 16.53 -10.25 -37.82
N ALA A 169 17.34 -9.36 -37.21
CA ALA A 169 18.72 -9.64 -36.80
C ALA A 169 18.83 -10.56 -35.56
N ASP A 170 17.98 -10.36 -34.54
CA ASP A 170 17.92 -11.20 -33.34
C ASP A 170 16.56 -11.06 -32.62
N ALA A 171 15.62 -11.94 -32.95
CA ALA A 171 14.30 -11.92 -32.32
C ALA A 171 14.39 -12.08 -30.80
N GLU A 172 15.24 -12.98 -30.30
CA GLU A 172 15.30 -13.30 -28.88
C GLU A 172 15.90 -12.15 -28.06
N ALA A 173 16.89 -11.42 -28.61
CA ALA A 173 17.44 -10.24 -27.94
C ALA A 173 16.52 -9.01 -28.01
N ALA A 174 15.74 -8.86 -29.09
CA ALA A 174 15.04 -7.60 -29.39
C ALA A 174 13.59 -7.52 -28.88
N ARG A 175 12.91 -8.67 -28.66
CA ARG A 175 11.47 -8.72 -28.28
C ARG A 175 11.12 -7.79 -27.13
N ASP A 176 11.78 -7.97 -25.99
CA ASP A 176 11.46 -7.24 -24.75
C ASP A 176 11.72 -5.74 -24.92
N TYR A 177 12.78 -5.37 -25.63
CA TYR A 177 13.08 -3.97 -25.93
C TYR A 177 11.98 -3.36 -26.79
N ILE A 178 11.57 -4.02 -27.87
CA ILE A 178 10.50 -3.55 -28.76
C ILE A 178 9.18 -3.39 -27.98
N ALA A 179 8.81 -4.39 -27.17
CA ALA A 179 7.61 -4.36 -26.35
C ALA A 179 7.64 -3.20 -25.34
N ALA A 180 8.76 -3.03 -24.62
CA ALA A 180 8.95 -1.94 -23.67
C ALA A 180 8.86 -0.56 -24.34
N ARG A 181 9.34 -0.43 -25.59
CA ARG A 181 9.20 0.81 -26.37
C ARG A 181 7.77 1.11 -26.75
N LEU A 182 7.03 0.10 -27.17
CA LEU A 182 5.62 0.25 -27.53
C LEU A 182 4.72 0.56 -26.33
N ALA A 183 5.01 -0.03 -25.17
CA ALA A 183 4.26 0.22 -23.94
C ALA A 183 4.29 1.71 -23.52
N ARG A 184 5.39 2.41 -23.83
CA ARG A 184 5.57 3.85 -23.56
C ARG A 184 4.80 4.76 -24.54
N VAL A 185 4.33 4.24 -25.67
CA VAL A 185 3.60 5.03 -26.67
C VAL A 185 2.16 5.29 -26.19
N PRO A 186 1.72 6.56 -26.10
CA PRO A 186 0.36 6.90 -25.71
C PRO A 186 -0.69 6.25 -26.62
N VAL A 187 -1.81 5.79 -26.06
CA VAL A 187 -2.84 5.01 -26.78
C VAL A 187 -3.29 5.67 -28.09
N HIS A 188 -3.54 6.98 -28.08
CA HIS A 188 -3.99 7.75 -29.24
C HIS A 188 -2.96 7.85 -30.38
N ARG A 189 -1.68 7.53 -30.15
CA ARG A 189 -0.61 7.52 -31.17
C ARG A 189 -0.28 6.12 -31.66
N ARG A 190 -0.81 5.08 -31.01
CA ARG A 190 -0.51 3.70 -31.36
C ARG A 190 -1.03 3.37 -32.75
N ARG A 191 -0.23 2.64 -33.51
CA ARG A 191 -0.56 2.14 -34.83
C ARG A 191 -0.14 0.68 -34.90
N LEU A 192 -1.01 -0.16 -35.43
CA LEU A 192 -0.70 -1.57 -35.63
C LEU A 192 0.45 -1.72 -36.63
N TRP A 193 1.53 -2.36 -36.21
CA TRP A 193 2.63 -2.75 -37.10
C TRP A 193 2.29 -4.06 -37.81
N ILE A 194 1.60 -3.95 -38.94
CA ILE A 194 1.04 -5.08 -39.69
C ILE A 194 2.14 -5.99 -40.25
N GLN A 195 3.20 -5.41 -40.82
CA GLN A 195 4.31 -6.15 -41.39
C GLN A 195 5.11 -6.86 -40.30
N MET A 196 5.37 -6.20 -39.18
CA MET A 196 6.08 -6.78 -38.03
C MET A 196 5.32 -7.98 -37.44
N ARG A 197 4.01 -7.82 -37.22
CA ARG A 197 3.17 -8.93 -36.75
C ARG A 197 3.13 -10.09 -37.75
N ARG A 198 3.09 -9.79 -39.05
CA ARG A 198 3.14 -10.81 -40.10
C ARG A 198 4.48 -11.56 -40.10
N GLU A 199 5.59 -10.85 -39.90
CA GLU A 199 6.94 -11.43 -39.76
C GLU A 199 7.00 -12.40 -38.58
N ALA A 200 6.59 -11.95 -37.39
CA ALA A 200 6.57 -12.78 -36.18
C ALA A 200 5.73 -14.05 -36.39
N ARG A 201 4.53 -13.93 -36.98
CA ARG A 201 3.69 -15.09 -37.31
C ARG A 201 4.35 -16.06 -38.29
N ARG A 202 4.99 -15.56 -39.35
CA ARG A 202 5.68 -16.39 -40.34
C ARG A 202 6.85 -17.17 -39.72
N ARG A 203 7.50 -16.62 -38.70
CA ARG A 203 8.56 -17.30 -37.93
C ARG A 203 8.03 -18.20 -36.80
N GLY A 204 6.71 -18.36 -36.66
CA GLY A 204 6.08 -19.16 -35.60
C GLY A 204 6.07 -18.49 -34.21
N ASP A 205 6.44 -17.21 -34.13
CA ASP A 205 6.49 -16.44 -32.89
C ASP A 205 5.12 -15.82 -32.56
N TRP A 206 4.16 -16.69 -32.28
CA TRP A 206 2.80 -16.30 -31.93
C TRP A 206 2.70 -15.46 -30.65
N PRO A 207 3.43 -15.76 -29.56
CA PRO A 207 3.37 -14.95 -28.34
C PRO A 207 3.71 -13.48 -28.59
N PHE A 208 4.81 -13.21 -29.31
CA PHE A 208 5.20 -11.84 -29.61
C PHE A 208 4.25 -11.15 -30.59
N ALA A 209 3.75 -11.87 -31.60
CA ALA A 209 2.75 -11.32 -32.53
C ALA A 209 1.44 -10.89 -31.83
N ARG A 210 1.06 -11.60 -30.76
CA ARG A 210 -0.08 -11.25 -29.88
C ARG A 210 0.27 -10.07 -28.98
N GLU A 211 1.44 -10.07 -28.37
CA GLU A 211 1.89 -8.94 -27.54
C GLU A 211 1.91 -7.63 -28.32
N LEU A 212 2.48 -7.62 -29.53
CA LEU A 212 2.46 -6.47 -30.43
C LEU A 212 1.03 -5.97 -30.69
N TYR A 213 0.08 -6.89 -30.91
CA TYR A 213 -1.32 -6.51 -31.07
C TYR A 213 -1.87 -5.83 -29.82
N ARG A 214 -1.71 -6.47 -28.65
CA ARG A 214 -2.24 -5.96 -27.38
C ARG A 214 -1.66 -4.59 -27.02
N LEU A 215 -0.38 -4.38 -27.34
CA LEU A 215 0.31 -3.10 -27.13
C LEU A 215 -0.11 -2.00 -28.10
N GLN A 216 -0.66 -2.31 -29.27
CA GLN A 216 -0.81 -1.34 -30.36
C GLN A 216 -2.23 -1.17 -30.91
N VAL A 217 -3.15 -2.09 -30.63
CA VAL A 217 -4.50 -2.05 -31.19
C VAL A 217 -5.23 -0.79 -30.73
N SER A 218 -5.83 -0.07 -31.69
CA SER A 218 -6.66 1.09 -31.38
C SER A 218 -8.04 0.66 -30.87
N PRO A 219 -8.73 1.49 -30.08
CA PRO A 219 -10.06 1.16 -29.56
C PRO A 219 -11.05 0.71 -30.65
N ALA A 220 -11.07 1.42 -31.79
CA ALA A 220 -11.95 1.12 -32.91
C ALA A 220 -11.62 -0.19 -33.66
N GLN A 221 -10.33 -0.56 -33.74
CA GLN A 221 -9.96 -1.86 -34.32
C GLN A 221 -10.29 -2.99 -33.35
N TRP A 222 -9.95 -2.82 -32.07
CA TRP A 222 -10.22 -3.83 -31.06
C TRP A 222 -11.72 -4.12 -30.92
N ARG A 223 -12.58 -3.09 -30.94
CA ARG A 223 -14.03 -3.26 -30.97
C ARG A 223 -14.48 -4.14 -32.13
N ARG A 224 -14.03 -3.86 -33.35
CA ARG A 224 -14.35 -4.66 -34.56
C ARG A 224 -13.89 -6.10 -34.42
N ASP A 225 -12.68 -6.31 -33.90
CA ASP A 225 -12.12 -7.65 -33.71
C ASP A 225 -12.92 -8.44 -32.67
N VAL A 226 -13.30 -7.81 -31.56
CA VAL A 226 -14.15 -8.42 -30.51
C VAL A 226 -15.56 -8.70 -31.02
N GLU A 227 -16.17 -7.79 -31.79
CA GLU A 227 -17.47 -8.01 -32.42
C GLU A 227 -17.43 -9.21 -33.39
N ALA A 228 -16.37 -9.32 -34.19
CA ALA A 228 -16.18 -10.47 -35.08
C ALA A 228 -16.01 -11.78 -34.31
N MET A 229 -15.20 -11.80 -33.23
CA MET A 229 -15.04 -12.98 -32.37
C MET A 229 -16.37 -13.39 -31.74
N ALA A 230 -17.16 -12.45 -31.24
CA ALA A 230 -18.45 -12.73 -30.62
C ALA A 230 -19.44 -13.36 -31.61
N HIS A 231 -19.39 -13.01 -32.90
CA HIS A 231 -20.25 -13.57 -33.94
C HIS A 231 -19.78 -14.93 -34.46
N HIS A 232 -18.46 -15.15 -34.57
CA HIS A 232 -17.93 -16.31 -35.29
C HIS A 232 -17.44 -17.44 -34.39
N VAL A 233 -17.05 -17.17 -33.14
CA VAL A 233 -16.59 -18.21 -32.21
C VAL A 233 -17.81 -18.77 -31.48
N GLY A 234 -18.17 -20.01 -31.82
CA GLY A 234 -19.34 -20.69 -31.25
C GLY A 234 -19.11 -21.10 -29.80
N ASP A 235 -17.98 -21.75 -29.52
CA ASP A 235 -17.67 -22.30 -28.20
C ASP A 235 -17.35 -21.18 -27.18
N PRO A 236 -18.03 -21.15 -26.01
CA PRO A 236 -17.79 -20.14 -24.98
C PRO A 236 -16.37 -20.12 -24.41
N SER A 237 -15.73 -21.28 -24.26
CA SER A 237 -14.39 -21.37 -23.67
C SER A 237 -13.34 -20.88 -24.65
N GLU A 238 -13.48 -21.26 -25.92
CA GLU A 238 -12.67 -20.76 -27.02
C GLU A 238 -12.82 -19.24 -27.18
N LEU A 239 -14.05 -18.72 -27.11
CA LEU A 239 -14.31 -17.27 -27.17
C LEU A 239 -13.58 -16.54 -26.04
N VAL A 240 -13.67 -17.01 -24.79
CA VAL A 240 -12.94 -16.41 -23.67
C VAL A 240 -11.43 -16.46 -23.92
N GLY A 241 -10.89 -17.57 -24.43
CA GLY A 241 -9.48 -17.68 -24.80
C GLY A 241 -9.07 -16.62 -25.84
N TRP A 242 -9.83 -16.49 -26.93
CA TRP A 242 -9.60 -15.47 -27.96
C TRP A 242 -9.64 -14.06 -27.39
N LEU A 243 -10.63 -13.75 -26.55
CA LEU A 243 -10.76 -12.43 -25.91
C LEU A 243 -9.57 -12.08 -25.00
N GLU A 244 -9.07 -13.05 -24.22
CA GLU A 244 -7.87 -12.86 -23.38
C GLU A 244 -6.61 -12.60 -24.22
N GLU A 245 -6.42 -13.39 -25.28
CA GLU A 245 -5.28 -13.23 -26.19
C GLU A 245 -5.29 -11.88 -26.94
N HIS A 246 -6.47 -11.28 -27.11
CA HIS A 246 -6.69 -10.01 -27.79
C HIS A 246 -7.00 -8.85 -26.84
N HIS A 247 -6.85 -9.02 -25.52
CA HIS A 247 -7.10 -7.95 -24.57
C HIS A 247 -6.01 -6.87 -24.63
N PRO A 248 -6.36 -5.61 -24.97
CA PRO A 248 -5.39 -4.54 -25.16
C PRO A 248 -4.75 -4.10 -23.85
N GLN A 249 -3.45 -3.83 -23.88
CA GLN A 249 -2.73 -3.29 -22.73
C GLN A 249 -2.93 -1.78 -22.62
N GLY A 250 -3.14 -1.30 -21.39
CA GLY A 250 -3.38 0.11 -21.08
C GLY A 250 -4.86 0.47 -20.94
N MET A 251 -5.11 1.70 -20.52
CA MET A 251 -6.45 2.20 -20.18
C MET A 251 -6.99 3.08 -21.30
N PHE A 252 -8.24 2.85 -21.71
CA PHE A 252 -9.02 3.76 -22.57
C PHE A 252 -10.51 3.55 -22.31
N GLU A 253 -11.31 4.60 -22.52
CA GLU A 253 -12.71 4.70 -22.07
C GLU A 253 -13.64 3.70 -22.78
N GLU A 254 -13.35 3.42 -24.05
CA GLU A 254 -14.19 2.57 -24.91
C GLU A 254 -14.20 1.09 -24.48
N LYS A 255 -13.31 0.66 -23.56
CA LYS A 255 -13.36 -0.69 -22.97
C LYS A 255 -14.72 -1.02 -22.39
N GLY A 256 -15.34 -0.08 -21.70
CA GLY A 256 -16.62 -0.35 -21.07
C GLY A 256 -17.76 -0.56 -22.07
N GLU A 257 -17.76 0.16 -23.19
CA GLU A 257 -18.75 -0.05 -24.25
C GLU A 257 -18.62 -1.44 -24.89
N VAL A 258 -17.38 -1.88 -25.14
CA VAL A 258 -17.10 -3.21 -25.70
C VAL A 258 -17.55 -4.30 -24.73
N PHE A 259 -17.36 -4.12 -23.42
CA PHE A 259 -17.80 -5.06 -22.40
C PHE A 259 -19.32 -5.13 -22.32
N LEU A 260 -20.00 -3.99 -22.39
CA LEU A 260 -21.46 -3.92 -22.43
C LEU A 260 -22.01 -4.59 -23.69
N MET A 261 -21.38 -4.38 -24.85
CA MET A 261 -21.71 -5.06 -26.10
C MET A 261 -21.55 -6.57 -25.97
N LEU A 262 -20.41 -7.05 -25.45
CA LEU A 262 -20.15 -8.48 -25.25
C LEU A 262 -21.22 -9.12 -24.37
N VAL A 263 -21.57 -8.49 -23.24
CA VAL A 263 -22.61 -9.01 -22.35
C VAL A 263 -23.98 -9.05 -23.04
N ARG A 264 -24.32 -8.03 -23.84
CA ARG A 264 -25.59 -8.00 -24.58
C ARG A 264 -25.68 -9.14 -25.59
N THR A 265 -24.61 -9.35 -26.34
CA THR A 265 -24.56 -10.31 -27.45
C THR A 265 -24.40 -11.76 -26.96
N ARG A 266 -23.47 -12.02 -26.05
CA ARG A 266 -23.05 -13.39 -25.65
C ARG A 266 -23.45 -13.78 -24.23
N GLN A 267 -24.02 -12.84 -23.47
CA GLN A 267 -24.61 -13.13 -22.17
C GLN A 267 -23.63 -13.82 -21.20
N VAL A 268 -24.02 -14.96 -20.62
CA VAL A 268 -23.27 -15.65 -19.58
C VAL A 268 -21.93 -16.19 -20.08
N ASP A 269 -21.82 -16.50 -21.38
CA ASP A 269 -20.64 -17.10 -22.02
C ASP A 269 -19.36 -16.27 -21.80
N VAL A 270 -19.48 -14.93 -21.79
CA VAL A 270 -18.35 -14.00 -21.70
C VAL A 270 -18.06 -13.55 -20.27
N MET A 271 -18.87 -13.98 -19.29
CA MET A 271 -18.73 -13.53 -17.90
C MET A 271 -17.38 -13.85 -17.26
N PRO A 272 -16.70 -14.99 -17.55
CA PRO A 272 -15.34 -15.23 -17.03
C PRO A 272 -14.34 -14.15 -17.46
N TYR A 273 -14.38 -13.75 -18.74
CA TYR A 273 -13.55 -12.68 -19.29
C TYR A 273 -13.93 -11.33 -18.68
N VAL A 274 -15.22 -10.98 -18.72
CA VAL A 274 -15.71 -9.69 -18.20
C VAL A 274 -15.29 -9.50 -16.74
N ARG A 275 -15.55 -10.48 -15.86
CA ARG A 275 -15.23 -10.38 -14.43
C ARG A 275 -13.74 -10.16 -14.15
N ARG A 276 -12.86 -10.78 -14.93
CA ARG A 276 -11.40 -10.64 -14.77
C ARG A 276 -10.93 -9.21 -15.03
N HIS A 277 -11.62 -8.49 -15.90
CA HIS A 277 -11.17 -7.19 -16.43
C HIS A 277 -12.04 -5.99 -16.00
N LEU A 278 -13.07 -6.18 -15.16
CA LEU A 278 -13.97 -5.09 -14.72
C LEU A 278 -13.22 -3.92 -14.06
N GLY A 279 -12.13 -4.21 -13.33
CA GLY A 279 -11.34 -3.16 -12.67
C GLY A 279 -10.66 -2.20 -13.64
N GLU A 280 -10.28 -2.66 -14.82
CA GLU A 280 -9.70 -1.81 -15.86
C GLU A 280 -10.74 -0.89 -16.51
N VAL A 281 -11.99 -1.33 -16.57
CA VAL A 281 -13.08 -0.57 -17.18
C VAL A 281 -13.49 0.60 -16.30
N PHE A 282 -13.66 0.35 -14.99
CA PHE A 282 -14.34 1.28 -14.10
C PHE A 282 -13.41 2.17 -13.27
N ARG A 283 -12.09 1.94 -13.27
CA ARG A 283 -11.12 2.84 -12.64
C ARG A 283 -10.75 4.06 -13.49
N GLY A 284 -11.21 4.12 -14.75
CA GLY A 284 -10.94 5.23 -15.67
C GLY A 284 -11.78 6.48 -15.41
N VAL A 285 -11.25 7.65 -15.78
CA VAL A 285 -11.99 8.92 -15.86
C VAL A 285 -13.13 8.79 -16.88
N GLY A 286 -14.28 9.41 -16.64
CA GLY A 286 -15.42 9.38 -17.58
C GLY A 286 -16.29 8.10 -17.57
N SER A 287 -15.93 7.09 -16.77
CA SER A 287 -16.59 5.76 -16.78
C SER A 287 -18.00 5.72 -16.16
N ALA A 288 -18.50 6.80 -15.56
CA ALA A 288 -19.76 6.81 -14.80
C ALA A 288 -21.00 6.46 -15.65
N ALA A 289 -21.11 6.99 -16.87
CA ALA A 289 -22.24 6.71 -17.76
C ALA A 289 -22.24 5.25 -18.22
N VAL A 290 -21.06 4.72 -18.55
CA VAL A 290 -20.88 3.33 -18.97
C VAL A 290 -21.13 2.37 -17.81
N MET A 291 -20.66 2.70 -16.61
CA MET A 291 -20.97 1.95 -15.39
C MET A 291 -22.48 1.90 -15.16
N ARG A 292 -23.19 3.01 -15.30
CA ARG A 292 -24.65 3.02 -15.15
C ARG A 292 -25.32 2.08 -16.15
N ALA A 293 -24.98 2.19 -17.44
CA ALA A 293 -25.52 1.32 -18.48
C ALA A 293 -25.20 -0.17 -18.23
N PHE A 294 -24.01 -0.46 -17.71
CA PHE A 294 -23.60 -1.81 -17.32
C PHE A 294 -24.41 -2.33 -16.14
N LEU A 295 -24.60 -1.53 -15.09
CA LEU A 295 -25.42 -1.89 -13.93
C LEU A 295 -26.89 -2.14 -14.32
N ASP A 296 -27.45 -1.31 -15.21
CA ASP A 296 -28.81 -1.48 -15.74
C ASP A 296 -28.94 -2.79 -16.55
N GLU A 297 -27.91 -3.17 -17.31
CA GLU A 297 -27.84 -4.47 -18.00
C GLU A 297 -27.78 -5.64 -17.02
N MET A 298 -26.93 -5.56 -15.98
CA MET A 298 -26.86 -6.60 -14.95
C MET A 298 -28.20 -6.75 -14.22
N ALA A 299 -28.87 -5.63 -13.92
CA ALA A 299 -30.16 -5.60 -13.23
C ALA A 299 -31.27 -6.25 -14.09
N ARG A 300 -31.38 -5.89 -15.38
CA ARG A 300 -32.33 -6.50 -16.32
C ARG A 300 -32.18 -8.02 -16.41
N ARG A 301 -30.95 -8.52 -16.27
CA ARG A 301 -30.62 -9.96 -16.33
C ARG A 301 -30.67 -10.67 -14.99
N ASN A 302 -31.03 -9.98 -13.91
CA ASN A 302 -30.99 -10.49 -12.54
C ASN A 302 -29.60 -10.97 -12.07
N TRP A 303 -28.52 -10.42 -12.62
CA TRP A 303 -27.13 -10.75 -12.26
C TRP A 303 -26.62 -9.94 -11.07
N TRP A 304 -27.35 -10.04 -9.96
CA TRP A 304 -27.16 -9.22 -8.76
C TRP A 304 -25.78 -9.37 -8.11
N GLY A 305 -25.11 -10.52 -8.29
CA GLY A 305 -23.76 -10.74 -7.76
C GLY A 305 -22.72 -9.84 -8.44
N VAL A 306 -22.79 -9.71 -9.76
CA VAL A 306 -21.87 -8.85 -10.54
C VAL A 306 -22.24 -7.39 -10.33
N TRP A 307 -23.53 -7.07 -10.35
CA TRP A 307 -24.04 -5.74 -10.03
C TRP A 307 -23.50 -5.23 -8.68
N ALA A 308 -23.61 -6.05 -7.62
CA ALA A 308 -23.13 -5.69 -6.30
C ALA A 308 -21.59 -5.67 -6.22
N GLN A 309 -20.89 -6.51 -6.97
CA GLN A 309 -19.43 -6.44 -7.06
C GLN A 309 -18.98 -5.10 -7.64
N VAL A 310 -19.60 -4.66 -8.73
CA VAL A 310 -19.22 -3.41 -9.40
C VAL A 310 -19.41 -2.20 -8.48
N LEU A 311 -20.56 -2.12 -7.82
CA LEU A 311 -20.85 -1.05 -6.87
C LEU A 311 -19.89 -1.04 -5.68
N ARG A 312 -19.53 -2.21 -5.14
CA ARG A 312 -18.65 -2.29 -3.97
C ARG A 312 -17.18 -1.99 -4.26
N GLN A 313 -16.69 -2.28 -5.46
CA GLN A 313 -15.25 -2.25 -5.76
C GLN A 313 -14.83 -1.04 -6.60
N TRP A 314 -15.73 -0.50 -7.44
CA TRP A 314 -15.33 0.50 -8.42
C TRP A 314 -16.25 1.72 -8.52
N SER A 315 -17.40 1.73 -7.84
CA SER A 315 -18.25 2.92 -7.85
C SER A 315 -17.75 3.98 -6.87
N SER A 316 -18.15 5.24 -7.07
CA SER A 316 -17.90 6.28 -6.08
C SER A 316 -18.82 6.09 -4.86
N GLN A 317 -18.38 6.54 -3.68
CA GLN A 317 -19.22 6.48 -2.47
C GLN A 317 -20.62 7.09 -2.67
N PRO A 318 -20.80 8.25 -3.33
CA PRO A 318 -22.14 8.78 -3.61
C PRO A 318 -22.99 7.91 -4.54
N ALA A 319 -22.36 7.22 -5.51
CA ALA A 319 -23.07 6.30 -6.40
C ALA A 319 -23.51 5.03 -5.66
N TYR A 320 -22.63 4.45 -4.86
CA TYR A 320 -22.95 3.31 -3.98
C TYR A 320 -24.10 3.65 -3.04
N GLU A 321 -24.01 4.79 -2.36
CA GLU A 321 -25.02 5.23 -1.38
C GLU A 321 -26.38 5.48 -2.04
N ARG A 322 -26.40 6.07 -3.24
CA ARG A 322 -27.63 6.27 -4.01
C ARG A 322 -28.36 4.95 -4.30
N GLU A 323 -27.63 3.89 -4.62
CA GLU A 323 -28.23 2.57 -4.87
C GLU A 323 -28.77 1.93 -3.59
N VAL A 324 -28.10 2.12 -2.45
CA VAL A 324 -28.61 1.67 -1.13
C VAL A 324 -29.90 2.41 -0.79
N VAL A 325 -29.91 3.74 -0.89
CA VAL A 325 -31.09 4.58 -0.64
C VAL A 325 -32.21 4.25 -1.62
N GLY A 326 -31.90 4.07 -2.90
CA GLY A 326 -32.86 3.67 -3.93
C GLY A 326 -33.53 2.34 -3.60
N LEU A 327 -32.75 1.32 -3.23
CA LEU A 327 -33.32 0.04 -2.77
C LEU A 327 -34.18 0.23 -1.52
N LEU A 328 -33.76 1.07 -0.56
CA LEU A 328 -34.51 1.32 0.67
C LEU A 328 -35.85 2.03 0.44
N HIS A 329 -35.99 2.84 -0.60
CA HIS A 329 -37.24 3.55 -0.92
C HIS A 329 -38.05 2.92 -2.07
N ASP A 330 -37.52 1.90 -2.74
CA ASP A 330 -38.28 1.16 -3.75
C ASP A 330 -39.41 0.37 -3.08
N HIS A 331 -40.64 0.89 -3.18
CA HIS A 331 -41.85 0.29 -2.62
C HIS A 331 -42.45 -0.80 -3.51
N GLU A 332 -42.11 -0.82 -4.80
CA GLU A 332 -42.60 -1.80 -5.77
C GLU A 332 -41.87 -3.15 -5.63
N LEU A 333 -40.62 -3.12 -5.18
CA LEU A 333 -39.83 -4.33 -4.98
C LEU A 333 -40.29 -5.14 -3.75
N ALA A 334 -40.54 -6.43 -3.95
CA ALA A 334 -40.84 -7.37 -2.88
C ALA A 334 -39.74 -7.37 -1.79
N ASP A 335 -40.14 -7.42 -0.51
CA ASP A 335 -39.24 -7.28 0.64
C ASP A 335 -38.07 -8.27 0.63
N ARG A 336 -38.35 -9.53 0.27
CA ARG A 336 -37.33 -10.58 0.12
C ARG A 336 -36.26 -10.21 -0.91
N SER A 337 -36.66 -9.64 -2.05
CA SER A 337 -35.75 -9.21 -3.11
C SER A 337 -34.94 -7.99 -2.68
N ARG A 338 -35.57 -7.02 -2.01
CA ARG A 338 -34.90 -5.85 -1.43
C ARG A 338 -33.81 -6.27 -0.44
N ARG A 339 -34.14 -7.12 0.53
CA ARG A 339 -33.18 -7.67 1.51
C ARG A 339 -32.04 -8.41 0.83
N ARG A 340 -32.32 -9.27 -0.15
CA ARG A 340 -31.29 -10.02 -0.87
C ARG A 340 -30.30 -9.09 -1.59
N ARG A 341 -30.78 -8.06 -2.28
CA ARG A 341 -29.93 -7.09 -2.98
C ARG A 341 -29.09 -6.27 -2.00
N LEU A 342 -29.69 -5.79 -0.90
CA LEU A 342 -28.95 -5.11 0.17
C LEU A 342 -27.89 -6.01 0.81
N GLN A 343 -28.19 -7.28 1.07
CA GLN A 343 -27.20 -8.23 1.60
C GLN A 343 -25.97 -8.37 0.69
N LEU A 344 -26.17 -8.37 -0.63
CA LEU A 344 -25.06 -8.43 -1.59
C LEU A 344 -24.20 -7.17 -1.55
N LEU A 345 -24.80 -5.99 -1.36
CA LEU A 345 -24.08 -4.72 -1.23
C LEU A 345 -23.34 -4.58 0.10
N GLY A 346 -23.89 -5.13 1.18
CA GLY A 346 -23.29 -5.03 2.51
C GLY A 346 -21.98 -5.79 2.61
N ARG A 347 -21.92 -7.01 2.04
CA ARG A 347 -20.73 -7.89 2.11
C ARG A 347 -19.44 -7.13 1.83
N VAL A 348 -18.48 -7.20 2.72
CA VAL A 348 -17.11 -6.74 2.49
C VAL A 348 -16.31 -7.95 1.99
N GLY A 349 -15.56 -7.79 0.89
CA GLY A 349 -14.60 -8.81 0.43
C GLY A 349 -13.19 -8.38 0.79
N ASP A 350 -12.24 -9.32 0.80
CA ASP A 350 -10.87 -9.12 1.29
C ASP A 350 -10.11 -7.97 0.60
N GLU A 351 -10.48 -7.59 -0.63
CA GLU A 351 -9.82 -6.57 -1.44
C GLU A 351 -10.68 -5.32 -1.74
N ALA A 352 -11.89 -5.20 -1.16
CA ALA A 352 -12.80 -4.11 -1.48
C ALA A 352 -12.57 -2.88 -0.59
N GLU A 353 -12.51 -1.68 -1.19
CA GLU A 353 -12.63 -0.44 -0.44
C GLU A 353 -13.99 -0.40 0.28
N VAL A 354 -13.96 -0.19 1.60
CA VAL A 354 -15.18 -0.07 2.39
C VAL A 354 -15.73 1.35 2.23
N HIS A 355 -16.64 1.54 1.27
CA HIS A 355 -17.42 2.79 1.20
C HIS A 355 -18.33 2.90 2.43
N PRO A 356 -18.11 3.89 3.33
CA PRO A 356 -19.00 4.13 4.45
C PRO A 356 -20.32 4.75 3.95
N LEU A 357 -21.42 4.43 4.63
CA LEU A 357 -22.70 5.10 4.40
C LEU A 357 -22.74 6.42 5.18
N SER A 358 -23.52 7.41 4.74
CA SER A 358 -23.78 8.55 5.62
C SER A 358 -24.60 8.12 6.84
N ASP A 359 -24.52 8.91 7.91
CA ASP A 359 -25.31 8.68 9.13
C ASP A 359 -26.83 8.66 8.84
N ALA A 360 -27.30 9.49 7.91
CA ALA A 360 -28.71 9.51 7.50
C ALA A 360 -29.13 8.20 6.80
N THR A 361 -28.31 7.70 5.87
CA THR A 361 -28.60 6.43 5.18
C THR A 361 -28.49 5.24 6.14
N ALA A 362 -27.54 5.29 7.09
CA ALA A 362 -27.40 4.25 8.10
C ALA A 362 -28.64 4.18 9.02
N VAL A 363 -29.20 5.32 9.42
CA VAL A 363 -30.47 5.39 10.17
C VAL A 363 -31.62 4.81 9.35
N ALA A 364 -31.77 5.23 8.08
CA ALA A 364 -32.83 4.70 7.22
C ALA A 364 -32.73 3.18 7.01
N LEU A 365 -31.51 2.66 6.86
CA LEU A 365 -31.26 1.22 6.78
C LEU A 365 -31.58 0.52 8.10
N TYR A 366 -31.25 1.13 9.24
CA TYR A 366 -31.52 0.60 10.57
C TYR A 366 -33.02 0.53 10.86
N ASP A 367 -33.76 1.59 10.59
CA ASP A 367 -35.21 1.65 10.83
C ASP A 367 -35.96 0.57 10.06
N ARG A 368 -35.51 0.25 8.84
CA ARG A 368 -36.16 -0.76 8.01
C ARG A 368 -35.63 -2.18 8.26
N TYR A 369 -34.31 -2.34 8.43
CA TYR A 369 -33.62 -3.63 8.50
C TYR A 369 -32.48 -3.63 9.53
N PRO A 370 -32.78 -3.62 10.84
CA PRO A 370 -31.75 -3.55 11.88
C PRO A 370 -30.78 -4.74 11.81
N GLY A 371 -31.26 -5.94 11.42
CA GLY A 371 -30.41 -7.11 11.23
C GLY A 371 -29.36 -6.98 10.11
N LEU A 372 -29.56 -6.10 9.12
CA LEU A 372 -28.56 -5.85 8.08
C LEU A 372 -27.45 -4.92 8.59
N VAL A 373 -27.81 -3.90 9.38
CA VAL A 373 -26.87 -3.00 10.08
C VAL A 373 -26.01 -3.79 11.06
N ARG A 374 -26.62 -4.73 11.80
CA ARG A 374 -25.88 -5.64 12.69
C ARG A 374 -25.11 -6.74 11.96
N GLY A 375 -25.39 -6.98 10.69
CA GLY A 375 -24.76 -8.05 9.93
C GLY A 375 -23.83 -7.49 8.87
N VAL A 376 -24.22 -7.71 7.61
CA VAL A 376 -23.40 -7.43 6.43
C VAL A 376 -23.00 -5.95 6.28
N PHE A 377 -23.74 -4.99 6.84
CA PHE A 377 -23.39 -3.57 6.75
C PHE A 377 -22.56 -3.06 7.93
N ALA A 378 -22.26 -3.89 8.94
CA ALA A 378 -21.60 -3.44 10.16
C ALA A 378 -20.36 -2.58 9.86
N GLU A 379 -19.41 -3.09 9.07
CA GLU A 379 -18.17 -2.37 8.71
C GLU A 379 -18.41 -1.07 7.93
N ARG A 380 -19.58 -0.88 7.30
CA ARG A 380 -19.94 0.32 6.53
C ARG A 380 -20.70 1.37 7.33
N VAL A 381 -21.11 1.02 8.56
CA VAL A 381 -21.91 1.88 9.46
C VAL A 381 -21.32 1.94 10.87
N MET A 382 -20.07 1.50 11.03
CA MET A 382 -19.34 1.59 12.28
C MET A 382 -18.60 2.94 12.37
N PRO A 383 -18.53 3.53 13.57
CA PRO A 383 -17.87 4.81 13.76
C PRO A 383 -16.35 4.68 13.66
N THR A 384 -15.71 5.69 13.06
CA THR A 384 -14.26 5.77 12.81
C THR A 384 -13.69 7.07 13.39
N ALA A 385 -12.39 7.33 13.23
CA ALA A 385 -11.80 8.60 13.62
C ALA A 385 -12.30 9.84 12.83
N VAL A 386 -13.02 9.63 11.72
CA VAL A 386 -13.54 10.69 10.83
C VAL A 386 -15.06 10.73 10.72
N GLN A 387 -15.77 9.71 11.20
CA GLN A 387 -17.23 9.62 11.09
C GLN A 387 -17.84 8.99 12.34
N GLY A 388 -18.81 9.69 12.97
CA GLY A 388 -19.34 9.33 14.29
C GLY A 388 -20.60 8.47 14.27
N TYR A 389 -21.48 8.61 13.27
CA TYR A 389 -22.80 7.98 13.24
C TYR A 389 -23.67 8.37 14.44
N SER A 390 -23.67 9.66 14.78
CA SER A 390 -24.31 10.17 16.00
C SER A 390 -25.83 9.98 16.04
N ARG A 391 -26.50 10.00 14.87
CA ARG A 391 -27.95 9.77 14.72
C ARG A 391 -28.28 8.29 14.80
N LEU A 392 -27.51 7.43 14.13
CA LEU A 392 -27.66 5.98 14.27
C LEU A 392 -27.51 5.55 15.72
N LEU A 393 -26.52 6.08 16.43
CA LEU A 393 -26.33 5.80 17.85
C LEU A 393 -27.56 6.20 18.68
N ALA A 394 -28.08 7.41 18.47
CA ALA A 394 -29.27 7.88 19.19
C ALA A 394 -30.47 6.95 18.93
N ARG A 395 -30.65 6.54 17.68
CA ARG A 395 -31.73 5.63 17.29
C ARG A 395 -31.59 4.24 17.91
N ALA A 396 -30.36 3.73 17.99
CA ALA A 396 -30.06 2.47 18.67
C ALA A 396 -30.34 2.56 20.18
N MET A 397 -30.02 3.69 20.82
CA MET A 397 -30.30 3.95 22.23
C MET A 397 -31.81 4.02 22.51
N GLU A 398 -32.58 4.73 21.69
CA GLU A 398 -34.04 4.79 21.78
C GLU A 398 -34.68 3.40 21.67
N ALA A 399 -34.16 2.56 20.77
CA ALA A 399 -34.62 1.18 20.59
C ALA A 399 -34.07 0.19 21.63
N ASN A 400 -33.21 0.66 22.55
CA ASN A 400 -32.44 -0.18 23.49
C ASN A 400 -31.71 -1.35 22.79
N ASP A 401 -31.18 -1.11 21.60
CA ASP A 401 -30.42 -2.08 20.82
C ASP A 401 -28.99 -2.21 21.36
N ARG A 402 -28.88 -3.00 22.44
CA ARG A 402 -27.61 -3.22 23.13
C ARG A 402 -26.54 -3.82 22.23
N GLU A 403 -26.89 -4.65 21.24
CA GLU A 403 -25.90 -5.27 20.36
C GLU A 403 -25.18 -4.22 19.50
N LEU A 404 -25.95 -3.33 18.86
CA LEU A 404 -25.38 -2.28 18.03
C LEU A 404 -24.61 -1.25 18.87
N ILE A 405 -25.15 -0.86 20.04
CA ILE A 405 -24.47 0.05 20.98
C ILE A 405 -23.12 -0.52 21.41
N ASP A 406 -23.06 -1.82 21.74
CA ASP A 406 -21.82 -2.50 22.14
C ASP A 406 -20.80 -2.53 21.02
N ARG A 407 -21.24 -2.78 19.79
CA ARG A 407 -20.33 -2.81 18.63
C ARG A 407 -19.77 -1.43 18.30
N MET A 408 -20.60 -0.38 18.36
CA MET A 408 -20.15 1.00 18.20
C MET A 408 -19.17 1.40 19.30
N ALA A 409 -19.41 0.97 20.54
CA ALA A 409 -18.50 1.17 21.66
C ALA A 409 -17.17 0.44 21.44
N ALA A 410 -17.19 -0.82 21.01
CA ALA A 410 -15.99 -1.60 20.72
C ALA A 410 -15.08 -0.90 19.72
N ARG A 411 -15.65 -0.33 18.64
CA ARG A 411 -14.88 0.45 17.66
C ARG A 411 -14.36 1.77 18.23
N GLN A 412 -15.19 2.53 18.95
CA GLN A 412 -14.77 3.82 19.52
C GLN A 412 -13.73 3.69 20.64
N LEU A 413 -13.68 2.58 21.38
CA LEU A 413 -12.71 2.36 22.47
C LEU A 413 -11.25 2.46 22.01
N THR A 414 -10.98 2.15 20.75
CA THR A 414 -9.64 2.12 20.18
C THR A 414 -9.30 3.37 19.36
N GLU A 415 -10.26 4.26 19.14
CA GLU A 415 -10.12 5.41 18.26
C GLU A 415 -9.74 6.68 19.01
N THR A 416 -9.00 7.57 18.35
CA THR A 416 -8.83 8.95 18.79
C THR A 416 -9.42 9.86 17.72
N PRO A 417 -10.38 10.74 18.05
CA PRO A 417 -10.96 11.66 17.08
C PRO A 417 -9.88 12.44 16.34
N ARG A 418 -9.99 12.55 15.00
CA ARG A 418 -9.15 13.50 14.26
C ARG A 418 -9.54 14.92 14.65
N PHE A 419 -8.55 15.82 14.64
CA PHE A 419 -8.76 17.22 14.99
C PHE A 419 -9.87 17.85 14.13
N GLY A 420 -10.85 18.51 14.75
CA GLY A 420 -11.96 19.18 14.07
C GLY A 420 -13.18 18.31 13.76
N VAL A 421 -13.18 17.00 14.06
CA VAL A 421 -14.33 16.12 13.76
C VAL A 421 -15.31 16.06 14.96
N VAL A 422 -16.21 17.04 15.03
CA VAL A 422 -17.17 17.21 16.13
C VAL A 422 -18.10 16.00 16.33
N GLU A 423 -18.50 15.33 15.24
CA GLU A 423 -19.45 14.23 15.30
C GLU A 423 -18.93 13.00 16.06
N VAL A 424 -17.64 12.67 15.87
CA VAL A 424 -16.99 11.54 16.55
C VAL A 424 -16.91 11.83 18.05
N VAL A 425 -16.56 13.07 18.42
CA VAL A 425 -16.53 13.51 19.82
C VAL A 425 -17.91 13.35 20.46
N ARG A 426 -18.97 13.84 19.81
CA ARG A 426 -20.35 13.69 20.32
C ARG A 426 -20.78 12.24 20.50
N THR A 427 -20.42 11.38 19.56
CA THR A 427 -20.73 9.94 19.62
C THR A 427 -20.02 9.30 20.81
N MET A 428 -18.74 9.61 21.01
CA MET A 428 -17.94 9.12 22.12
C MET A 428 -18.45 9.63 23.47
N GLU A 429 -18.85 10.91 23.56
CA GLU A 429 -19.46 11.49 24.76
C GLU A 429 -20.79 10.80 25.11
N ARG A 430 -21.67 10.58 24.12
CA ARG A 430 -22.94 9.87 24.30
C ARG A 430 -22.73 8.44 24.78
N LEU A 431 -21.80 7.70 24.18
CA LEU A 431 -21.44 6.36 24.63
C LEU A 431 -20.90 6.38 26.06
N THR A 432 -20.02 7.34 26.39
CA THR A 432 -19.47 7.48 27.74
C THR A 432 -20.58 7.73 28.75
N GLN A 433 -21.50 8.66 28.47
CA GLN A 433 -22.63 8.98 29.35
C GLN A 433 -23.57 7.77 29.52
N TYR A 434 -23.89 7.07 28.43
CA TYR A 434 -24.72 5.88 28.45
C TYR A 434 -24.14 4.80 29.37
N TYR A 435 -22.85 4.47 29.20
CA TYR A 435 -22.19 3.46 30.02
C TYR A 435 -21.92 3.91 31.45
N ARG A 436 -21.68 5.20 31.67
CA ARG A 436 -21.53 5.77 33.02
C ARG A 436 -22.83 5.64 33.81
N GLY A 437 -23.99 5.82 33.17
CA GLY A 437 -25.30 5.56 33.78
C GLY A 437 -25.53 4.09 34.16
N GLU A 438 -24.79 3.15 33.58
CA GLU A 438 -24.86 1.72 33.97
C GLU A 438 -23.96 1.36 35.17
N LEU A 439 -23.10 2.27 35.62
CA LEU A 439 -22.21 2.03 36.77
C LEU A 439 -22.97 1.83 38.09
N ASP A 440 -24.19 2.36 38.21
CA ASP A 440 -25.07 2.16 39.36
C ASP A 440 -25.45 0.67 39.55
N ALA A 441 -25.34 -0.13 38.49
CA ALA A 441 -25.48 -1.59 38.50
C ALA A 441 -24.14 -2.25 38.10
N PRO A 442 -23.11 -2.21 38.97
CA PRO A 442 -21.72 -2.49 38.57
C PRO A 442 -21.51 -3.92 38.05
N ARG A 443 -22.30 -4.89 38.52
CA ARG A 443 -22.29 -6.27 38.01
C ARG A 443 -22.83 -6.38 36.59
N ALA A 444 -23.92 -5.69 36.27
CA ALA A 444 -24.51 -5.71 34.94
C ALA A 444 -23.59 -5.00 33.94
N PHE A 445 -23.05 -3.85 34.34
CA PHE A 445 -22.03 -3.12 33.57
C PHE A 445 -20.82 -4.01 33.28
N ALA A 446 -20.19 -4.58 34.33
CA ALA A 446 -18.95 -5.33 34.18
C ALA A 446 -19.11 -6.55 33.26
N LYS A 447 -20.21 -7.30 33.40
CA LYS A 447 -20.52 -8.43 32.51
C LYS A 447 -20.55 -8.02 31.03
N ARG A 448 -21.12 -6.84 30.73
CA ARG A 448 -21.25 -6.31 29.37
C ARG A 448 -19.93 -5.73 28.86
N ALA A 449 -19.25 -4.93 29.67
CA ALA A 449 -17.97 -4.33 29.34
C ALA A 449 -16.88 -5.39 29.08
N VAL A 450 -16.86 -6.48 29.86
CA VAL A 450 -15.93 -7.60 29.64
C VAL A 450 -16.13 -8.25 28.27
N ARG A 451 -17.39 -8.47 27.85
CA ARG A 451 -17.69 -9.01 26.52
C ARG A 451 -17.14 -8.12 25.40
N ILE A 452 -17.25 -6.80 25.56
CA ILE A 452 -16.71 -5.82 24.60
C ILE A 452 -15.19 -5.88 24.58
N LEU A 453 -14.55 -5.76 25.75
CA LEU A 453 -13.10 -5.71 25.89
C LEU A 453 -12.41 -7.00 25.43
N SER A 454 -12.98 -8.16 25.74
CA SER A 454 -12.43 -9.46 25.31
C SER A 454 -12.51 -9.69 23.80
N GLY A 455 -13.35 -8.93 23.08
CA GLY A 455 -13.46 -9.00 21.62
C GLY A 455 -12.57 -8.04 20.84
N LEU A 456 -11.76 -7.20 21.53
CA LEU A 456 -10.89 -6.23 20.89
C LEU A 456 -9.63 -6.87 20.30
N ASP A 457 -9.24 -6.43 19.10
CA ASP A 457 -8.10 -6.96 18.36
C ASP A 457 -6.74 -6.58 19.02
N ALA A 458 -5.78 -7.51 18.93
CA ALA A 458 -4.40 -7.36 19.38
C ALA A 458 -3.55 -6.43 18.50
N GLU A 459 -3.89 -6.30 17.21
CA GLU A 459 -3.09 -5.55 16.24
C GLU A 459 -3.29 -4.02 16.28
N VAL A 460 -4.27 -3.56 17.06
CA VAL A 460 -4.54 -2.12 17.19
C VAL A 460 -3.34 -1.41 17.79
N ARG A 461 -2.75 -0.48 17.01
CA ARG A 461 -1.59 0.33 17.42
C ARG A 461 -1.99 1.31 18.53
N TRP A 462 -1.89 0.85 19.78
CA TRP A 462 -2.34 1.57 20.96
C TRP A 462 -1.25 2.50 21.53
N ARG A 463 -1.56 3.79 21.70
CA ARG A 463 -0.72 4.77 22.42
C ARG A 463 -1.39 5.18 23.74
N PRO A 464 -1.01 4.58 24.88
CA PRO A 464 -1.75 4.68 26.15
C PRO A 464 -2.12 6.10 26.56
N GLY A 465 -1.11 6.97 26.64
CA GLY A 465 -1.28 8.30 27.21
C GLY A 465 -2.25 9.13 26.39
N ARG A 466 -2.02 9.20 25.08
CA ARG A 466 -2.85 10.01 24.17
C ARG A 466 -4.27 9.48 24.05
N LEU A 467 -4.46 8.15 24.03
CA LEU A 467 -5.81 7.58 23.94
C LEU A 467 -6.60 7.87 25.23
N LEU A 468 -6.06 7.53 26.41
CA LEU A 468 -6.77 7.72 27.67
C LEU A 468 -7.02 9.21 27.99
N GLU A 469 -6.16 10.11 27.51
CA GLU A 469 -6.35 11.56 27.60
C GLU A 469 -7.52 12.05 26.73
N LYS A 470 -7.62 11.54 25.50
CA LYS A 470 -8.56 12.06 24.48
C LYS A 470 -9.82 11.25 24.29
N ASN A 471 -9.89 10.05 24.86
CA ASN A 471 -11.01 9.13 24.72
C ASN A 471 -11.62 8.82 26.10
N PRO A 472 -12.66 9.55 26.52
CA PRO A 472 -13.31 9.35 27.81
C PRO A 472 -13.98 7.98 27.94
N LEU A 473 -14.40 7.36 26.83
CA LEU A 473 -14.98 6.02 26.84
C LEU A 473 -13.90 4.97 27.17
N ALA A 474 -12.72 5.09 26.57
CA ALA A 474 -11.57 4.23 26.89
C ALA A 474 -11.13 4.40 28.35
N ARG A 475 -11.10 5.63 28.87
CA ARG A 475 -10.81 5.89 30.28
C ARG A 475 -11.87 5.27 31.20
N LEU A 476 -13.15 5.39 30.87
CA LEU A 476 -14.23 4.75 31.61
C LEU A 476 -14.00 3.22 31.72
N PHE A 477 -13.75 2.56 30.59
CA PHE A 477 -13.64 1.09 30.54
C PHE A 477 -12.33 0.55 31.11
N LEU A 478 -11.20 1.24 30.89
CA LEU A 478 -9.86 0.73 31.19
C LEU A 478 -9.28 1.28 32.50
N VAL A 479 -9.91 2.28 33.12
CA VAL A 479 -9.41 2.93 34.35
C VAL A 479 -10.51 3.07 35.39
N GLU A 480 -11.63 3.75 35.06
CA GLU A 480 -12.68 4.05 36.04
C GLU A 480 -13.42 2.77 36.49
N ALA A 481 -13.65 1.83 35.57
CA ALA A 481 -14.41 0.62 35.83
C ALA A 481 -13.63 -0.57 36.42
N LEU A 482 -12.32 -0.43 36.68
CA LEU A 482 -11.49 -1.52 37.19
C LEU A 482 -12.06 -2.21 38.45
N PRO A 483 -12.60 -1.48 39.45
CA PRO A 483 -13.21 -2.12 40.63
C PRO A 483 -14.40 -3.03 40.30
N ALA A 484 -15.19 -2.70 39.28
CA ALA A 484 -16.35 -3.48 38.89
C ALA A 484 -15.97 -4.86 38.33
N TYR A 485 -14.80 -4.96 37.67
CA TYR A 485 -14.30 -6.24 37.15
C TYR A 485 -13.84 -7.21 38.25
N LEU A 486 -13.50 -6.71 39.44
CA LEU A 486 -13.11 -7.53 40.59
C LEU A 486 -14.30 -8.23 41.26
N LEU A 487 -15.54 -7.86 40.91
CA LEU A 487 -16.74 -8.45 41.52
C LEU A 487 -16.93 -9.92 41.16
N ASP A 488 -16.37 -10.40 40.05
CA ASP A 488 -16.46 -11.79 39.58
C ASP A 488 -15.10 -12.28 39.05
N GLU A 489 -14.72 -13.50 39.46
CA GLU A 489 -13.48 -14.15 39.02
C GLU A 489 -13.50 -14.44 37.51
N ALA A 490 -14.65 -14.85 36.97
CA ALA A 490 -14.77 -15.20 35.56
C ALA A 490 -14.50 -14.00 34.65
N TRP A 491 -14.85 -12.80 35.11
CA TRP A 491 -14.67 -11.55 34.37
C TRP A 491 -13.20 -11.15 34.31
N ILE A 492 -12.52 -11.08 35.44
CA ILE A 492 -11.09 -10.74 35.45
C ILE A 492 -10.28 -11.82 34.70
N GLY A 493 -10.64 -13.09 34.85
CA GLY A 493 -10.04 -14.19 34.09
C GLY A 493 -10.23 -14.05 32.57
N ALA A 494 -11.39 -13.61 32.11
CA ALA A 494 -11.65 -13.35 30.69
C ALA A 494 -10.84 -12.16 30.15
N LEU A 495 -10.67 -11.10 30.94
CA LEU A 495 -9.84 -9.95 30.56
C LEU A 495 -8.35 -10.30 30.51
N LEU A 496 -7.86 -11.14 31.43
CA LEU A 496 -6.48 -11.64 31.43
C LEU A 496 -6.17 -12.55 30.22
N ARG A 497 -7.19 -13.18 29.64
CA ARG A 497 -7.07 -13.98 28.40
C ARG A 497 -7.42 -13.20 27.12
N ALA A 498 -7.74 -11.91 27.23
CA ALA A 498 -8.10 -11.11 26.07
C ALA A 498 -6.92 -11.04 25.07
N PRO A 499 -7.18 -11.04 23.75
CA PRO A 499 -6.11 -10.94 22.75
C PRO A 499 -5.41 -9.57 22.78
N ALA A 500 -6.13 -8.50 23.09
CA ALA A 500 -5.59 -7.16 23.26
C ALA A 500 -4.73 -7.00 24.52
N TRP A 501 -3.45 -6.67 24.35
CA TRP A 501 -2.50 -6.50 25.45
C TRP A 501 -2.88 -5.39 26.44
N TYR A 502 -3.49 -4.30 25.98
CA TYR A 502 -3.92 -3.19 26.83
C TYR A 502 -5.11 -3.55 27.71
N VAL A 503 -5.93 -4.54 27.30
CA VAL A 503 -7.00 -5.11 28.12
C VAL A 503 -6.41 -6.00 29.21
N ARG A 504 -5.46 -6.88 28.87
CA ARG A 504 -4.73 -7.69 29.86
C ARG A 504 -3.99 -6.82 30.88
N ARG A 505 -3.35 -5.75 30.41
CA ARG A 505 -2.73 -4.73 31.26
C ARG A 505 -3.74 -4.15 32.26
N ALA A 506 -4.92 -3.71 31.80
CA ALA A 506 -5.96 -3.15 32.66
C ALA A 506 -6.47 -4.18 33.68
N ALA A 507 -6.57 -5.45 33.31
CA ALA A 507 -6.92 -6.53 34.24
C ALA A 507 -5.86 -6.72 35.33
N CYS A 508 -4.59 -6.77 34.97
CA CYS A 508 -3.49 -6.81 35.96
C CYS A 508 -3.47 -5.56 36.85
N GLU A 509 -3.75 -4.39 36.27
CA GLU A 509 -3.87 -3.12 37.00
C GLU A 509 -5.01 -3.17 38.03
N ALA A 510 -6.19 -3.73 37.68
CA ALA A 510 -7.29 -3.94 38.62
C ALA A 510 -6.89 -4.83 39.81
N LEU A 511 -6.15 -5.91 39.56
CA LEU A 511 -5.64 -6.82 40.61
C LEU A 511 -4.65 -6.13 41.55
N CYS A 512 -4.00 -5.05 41.11
CA CYS A 512 -3.02 -4.31 41.91
C CYS A 512 -3.60 -3.11 42.65
N LEU A 513 -4.53 -2.37 42.03
CA LEU A 513 -5.01 -1.07 42.52
C LEU A 513 -6.37 -1.11 43.22
N GLY A 514 -7.09 -2.22 43.16
CA GLY A 514 -8.38 -2.35 43.84
C GLY A 514 -8.29 -2.42 45.37
N GLU A 515 -9.45 -2.36 46.03
CA GLU A 515 -9.60 -2.48 47.49
C GLU A 515 -8.83 -3.70 48.02
N GLU A 516 -8.06 -3.48 49.10
CA GLU A 516 -6.94 -4.35 49.43
C GLU A 516 -7.33 -5.83 49.60
N GLN A 517 -8.47 -6.06 50.25
CA GLN A 517 -9.00 -7.40 50.50
C GLN A 517 -9.60 -8.06 49.25
N LEU A 518 -10.39 -7.33 48.46
CA LEU A 518 -11.04 -7.89 47.28
C LEU A 518 -10.03 -8.13 46.16
N ALA A 519 -9.19 -7.14 45.85
CA ALA A 519 -8.13 -7.27 44.86
C ALA A 519 -7.14 -8.37 45.24
N GLY A 520 -6.76 -8.47 46.52
CA GLY A 520 -5.91 -9.55 47.02
C GLY A 520 -6.54 -10.94 46.85
N ARG A 521 -7.83 -11.11 47.18
CA ARG A 521 -8.55 -12.38 46.96
C ARG A 521 -8.61 -12.75 45.47
N ARG A 522 -8.95 -11.80 44.60
CA ARG A 522 -9.02 -12.03 43.15
C ARG A 522 -7.66 -12.31 42.53
N ALA A 523 -6.60 -11.62 42.99
CA ALA A 523 -5.25 -11.87 42.53
C ALA A 523 -4.82 -13.32 42.81
N ARG A 524 -5.18 -13.86 43.98
CA ARG A 524 -4.94 -15.27 44.33
C ARG A 524 -5.68 -16.24 43.43
N GLN A 525 -6.96 -15.99 43.19
CA GLN A 525 -7.79 -16.85 42.33
C GLN A 525 -7.35 -16.84 40.86
N CYS A 526 -6.82 -15.72 40.37
CA CYS A 526 -6.46 -15.53 38.97
C CYS A 526 -4.96 -15.51 38.68
N VAL A 527 -4.11 -15.95 39.63
CA VAL A 527 -2.65 -15.82 39.52
C VAL A 527 -2.11 -16.56 38.29
N ARG A 528 -2.61 -17.77 38.01
CA ARG A 528 -2.20 -18.58 36.85
C ARG A 528 -2.59 -17.92 35.53
N GLN A 529 -3.74 -17.26 35.48
CA GLN A 529 -4.22 -16.53 34.32
C GLN A 529 -3.42 -15.25 34.06
N ALA A 530 -2.77 -14.68 35.09
CA ALA A 530 -1.92 -13.49 34.95
C ALA A 530 -0.47 -13.83 34.51
N MET A 531 0.01 -15.05 34.76
CA MET A 531 1.39 -15.47 34.43
C MET A 531 1.79 -15.32 32.95
N PRO A 532 0.93 -15.62 31.94
CA PRO A 532 1.28 -15.38 30.54
C PRO A 532 1.68 -13.92 30.25
N GLY A 533 1.13 -12.96 31.00
CA GLY A 533 1.45 -11.54 30.87
C GLY A 533 2.91 -11.20 31.21
N LEU A 534 3.63 -12.07 31.94
CA LEU A 534 5.06 -11.91 32.22
C LEU A 534 5.90 -11.97 30.94
N GLY A 535 5.47 -12.75 29.93
CA GLY A 535 6.09 -12.83 28.62
C GLY A 535 5.55 -11.82 27.59
N GLY A 536 4.68 -10.90 28.01
CA GLY A 536 4.05 -9.93 27.10
C GLY A 536 5.09 -9.06 26.37
N ARG A 537 4.86 -8.76 25.08
CA ARG A 537 5.78 -7.90 24.29
C ARG A 537 5.84 -6.46 24.79
N HIS A 538 4.80 -5.99 25.49
CA HIS A 538 4.69 -4.62 25.95
C HIS A 538 5.15 -4.48 27.41
N ARG A 539 6.17 -3.65 27.65
CA ARG A 539 6.73 -3.39 28.99
C ARG A 539 5.68 -3.01 30.04
N ALA A 540 4.66 -2.24 29.64
CA ALA A 540 3.59 -1.82 30.55
C ALA A 540 2.70 -3.01 30.99
N GLU A 541 2.42 -3.96 30.09
CA GLU A 541 1.71 -5.19 30.42
C GLU A 541 2.51 -6.04 31.39
N ARG A 542 3.79 -6.30 31.08
CA ARG A 542 4.69 -7.10 31.93
C ARG A 542 4.82 -6.55 33.34
N ARG A 543 4.99 -5.23 33.45
CA ARG A 543 5.11 -4.54 34.75
C ARG A 543 3.88 -4.78 35.62
N TRP A 544 2.67 -4.64 35.07
CA TRP A 544 1.45 -4.87 35.83
C TRP A 544 1.24 -6.36 36.10
N ALA A 545 1.56 -7.24 35.15
CA ALA A 545 1.50 -8.69 35.33
C ALA A 545 2.41 -9.15 36.48
N ALA A 546 3.67 -8.68 36.52
CA ALA A 546 4.61 -9.00 37.60
C ALA A 546 4.05 -8.61 38.99
N ARG A 547 3.47 -7.42 39.10
CA ARG A 547 2.85 -6.95 40.35
C ARG A 547 1.61 -7.76 40.73
N ALA A 548 0.76 -8.09 39.76
CA ALA A 548 -0.43 -8.90 39.98
C ALA A 548 -0.07 -10.32 40.44
N VAL A 549 0.95 -10.93 39.80
CA VAL A 549 1.47 -12.24 40.17
C VAL A 549 2.09 -12.20 41.58
N ALA A 550 2.94 -11.22 41.89
CA ALA A 550 3.53 -11.08 43.22
C ALA A 550 2.48 -11.01 44.34
N ARG A 551 1.36 -10.34 44.07
CA ARG A 551 0.23 -10.23 44.99
C ARG A 551 -0.62 -11.51 45.08
N GLY A 552 -0.76 -12.22 43.97
CA GLY A 552 -1.59 -13.41 43.84
C GLY A 552 -0.94 -14.71 44.32
N VAL A 553 0.39 -14.80 44.35
CA VAL A 553 1.08 -15.99 44.86
C VAL A 553 0.79 -16.18 46.35
N ALA A 554 0.18 -17.31 46.70
CA ALA A 554 -0.23 -17.64 48.06
C ALA A 554 0.35 -18.97 48.58
N ASP A 555 0.93 -19.79 47.70
CA ASP A 555 1.45 -21.11 48.01
C ASP A 555 2.77 -21.37 47.26
N ALA A 556 3.48 -22.42 47.67
CA ALA A 556 4.78 -22.78 47.10
C ALA A 556 4.71 -23.23 45.63
N GLU A 557 3.58 -23.81 45.20
CA GLU A 557 3.41 -24.29 43.82
C GLU A 557 3.28 -23.10 42.85
N SER A 558 2.37 -22.17 43.13
CA SER A 558 2.21 -20.93 42.35
C SER A 558 3.46 -20.05 42.38
N ALA A 559 4.22 -20.04 43.48
CA ALA A 559 5.51 -19.37 43.57
C ALA A 559 6.55 -19.99 42.63
N ARG A 560 6.66 -21.33 42.62
CA ARG A 560 7.58 -22.06 41.73
C ARG A 560 7.24 -21.80 40.27
N ASP A 561 5.97 -21.91 39.89
CA ASP A 561 5.49 -21.68 38.53
C ASP A 561 5.76 -20.22 38.07
N ALA A 562 5.49 -19.23 38.93
CA ALA A 562 5.78 -17.82 38.64
C ALA A 562 7.28 -17.55 38.43
N ILE A 563 8.14 -18.09 39.30
CA ILE A 563 9.60 -17.93 39.20
C ILE A 563 10.11 -18.55 37.90
N TRP A 564 9.65 -19.77 37.59
CA TRP A 564 10.06 -20.48 36.38
C TRP A 564 9.66 -19.73 35.10
N VAL A 565 8.41 -19.25 35.00
CA VAL A 565 7.97 -18.43 33.84
C VAL A 565 8.81 -17.15 33.74
N ALA A 566 9.06 -16.45 34.85
CA ALA A 566 9.86 -15.22 34.83
C ALA A 566 11.32 -15.46 34.41
N GLN A 567 11.93 -16.56 34.86
CA GLN A 567 13.28 -16.96 34.47
C GLN A 567 13.37 -17.29 32.98
N ALA A 568 12.44 -18.10 32.45
CA ALA A 568 12.41 -18.44 31.03
C ALA A 568 12.29 -17.21 30.12
N VAL A 569 11.50 -16.21 30.54
CA VAL A 569 11.39 -14.93 29.82
C VAL A 569 12.70 -14.14 29.90
N LEU A 570 13.32 -14.03 31.07
CA LEU A 570 14.59 -13.30 31.26
C LEU A 570 15.75 -13.93 30.49
N GLU A 571 15.85 -15.26 30.43
CA GLU A 571 16.86 -15.96 29.64
C GLU A 571 16.74 -15.61 28.16
N THR A 572 15.50 -15.59 27.65
CA THR A 572 15.20 -15.20 26.27
C THR A 572 15.55 -13.73 26.00
N GLU A 573 15.23 -12.81 26.92
CA GLU A 573 15.53 -11.37 26.75
C GLU A 573 17.04 -11.04 26.91
N THR A 574 17.76 -11.80 27.76
CA THR A 574 19.20 -11.62 28.01
C THR A 574 20.02 -11.97 26.76
N LEU A 575 19.62 -13.01 26.02
CA LEU A 575 20.17 -13.32 24.70
C LEU A 575 19.98 -12.17 23.67
N GLY A 576 18.96 -11.32 23.89
CA GLY A 576 18.69 -10.12 23.10
C GLY A 576 19.29 -8.82 23.67
N GLY A 577 20.11 -8.89 24.72
CA GLY A 577 20.79 -7.73 25.31
C GLY A 577 19.92 -6.79 26.15
N ARG A 578 18.75 -7.22 26.63
CA ARG A 578 17.87 -6.43 27.52
C ARG A 578 17.52 -7.23 28.78
N VAL A 579 17.61 -6.59 29.94
CA VAL A 579 17.19 -7.17 31.23
C VAL A 579 15.97 -6.40 31.74
N ASP A 580 14.84 -7.10 31.97
CA ASP A 580 13.64 -6.48 32.54
C ASP A 580 13.69 -6.47 34.08
N GLY A 581 13.96 -5.29 34.64
CA GLY A 581 14.10 -5.11 36.08
C GLY A 581 12.84 -5.41 36.91
N GLU A 582 11.64 -5.43 36.32
CA GLU A 582 10.42 -5.82 37.05
C GLU A 582 10.34 -7.35 37.23
N LEU A 583 10.82 -8.14 36.26
CA LEU A 583 10.90 -9.60 36.39
C LEU A 583 11.99 -10.02 37.39
N VAL A 584 13.13 -9.35 37.38
CA VAL A 584 14.19 -9.55 38.39
C VAL A 584 13.65 -9.27 39.80
N ARG A 585 12.92 -8.16 39.96
CA ARG A 585 12.28 -7.82 41.24
C ARG A 585 11.26 -8.86 41.67
N LEU A 586 10.43 -9.35 40.74
CA LEU A 586 9.46 -10.42 41.02
C LEU A 586 10.16 -11.68 41.55
N ILE A 587 11.20 -12.14 40.85
CA ILE A 587 11.97 -13.32 41.26
C ILE A 587 12.58 -13.12 42.64
N ALA A 588 13.19 -11.96 42.91
CA ALA A 588 13.75 -11.66 44.23
C ALA A 588 12.69 -11.75 45.34
N ILE A 589 11.55 -11.07 45.16
CA ILE A 589 10.44 -11.06 46.14
C ILE A 589 9.92 -12.48 46.41
N LEU A 590 9.71 -13.27 45.35
CA LEU A 590 9.19 -14.63 45.48
C LEU A 590 10.22 -15.60 46.05
N SER A 591 11.51 -15.42 45.75
CA SER A 591 12.58 -16.28 46.27
C SER A 591 12.86 -16.04 47.75
N GLU A 592 12.79 -14.78 48.19
CA GLU A 592 12.87 -14.43 49.61
C GLU A 592 11.69 -15.02 50.40
N ARG A 593 10.48 -14.91 49.85
CA ARG A 593 9.26 -15.40 50.50
C ARG A 593 9.08 -16.92 50.44
N TRP A 594 9.57 -17.57 49.38
CA TRP A 594 9.43 -19.01 49.13
C TRP A 594 10.74 -19.69 48.69
N PRO A 595 11.75 -19.82 49.57
CA PRO A 595 13.08 -20.32 49.18
C PRO A 595 13.07 -21.73 48.58
N ARG A 596 12.21 -22.63 49.10
CA ARG A 596 12.07 -24.01 48.57
C ARG A 596 11.51 -24.03 47.15
N ALA A 597 10.57 -23.13 46.83
CA ALA A 597 9.98 -23.02 45.51
C ALA A 597 11.00 -22.47 44.50
N ALA A 598 11.83 -21.51 44.91
CA ALA A 598 12.92 -20.99 44.09
C ALA A 598 13.97 -22.06 43.74
N HIS A 599 14.36 -22.88 44.72
CA HIS A 599 15.26 -24.01 44.47
C HIS A 599 14.67 -25.02 43.49
N GLN A 600 13.38 -25.35 43.62
CA GLN A 600 12.70 -26.26 42.70
C GLN A 600 12.57 -25.69 41.29
N ALA A 601 12.27 -24.39 41.15
CA ALA A 601 12.15 -23.74 39.84
C ALA A 601 13.47 -23.77 39.04
N ALA A 602 14.62 -23.61 39.73
CA ALA A 602 15.95 -23.67 39.11
C ALA A 602 16.31 -25.05 38.51
N HIS A 603 15.61 -26.11 38.90
CA HIS A 603 15.86 -27.48 38.47
C HIS A 603 14.70 -28.09 37.66
N TRP A 604 13.69 -27.29 37.30
CA TRP A 604 12.47 -27.79 36.65
C TRP A 604 12.58 -27.80 35.11
N THR A 605 12.36 -28.98 34.51
CA THR A 605 12.40 -29.23 33.05
C THR A 605 11.01 -29.38 32.41
N GLY A 606 9.97 -28.78 33.01
CA GLY A 606 8.59 -28.84 32.49
C GLY A 606 8.40 -28.20 31.11
N PRO A 607 7.28 -28.46 30.40
CA PRO A 607 7.02 -27.90 29.08
C PRO A 607 6.99 -26.36 29.14
N GLY A 608 7.90 -25.72 28.40
CA GLY A 608 8.08 -24.26 28.32
C GLY A 608 6.79 -23.47 28.04
N PRO A 609 6.72 -22.18 28.44
CA PRO A 609 5.53 -21.37 28.18
C PRO A 609 5.30 -21.27 26.66
N ALA A 610 4.11 -21.67 26.21
CA ALA A 610 3.70 -21.48 24.83
C ALA A 610 3.71 -19.97 24.51
N ARG A 611 4.40 -19.60 23.42
CA ARG A 611 4.38 -18.22 22.92
C ARG A 611 2.95 -17.88 22.48
N GLY A 612 2.28 -17.04 23.26
CA GLY A 612 0.98 -16.42 22.91
C GLY A 612 1.14 -15.23 21.99
#